data_AF-A0A8J2EHK9-F1
#
_entry.id   AF-A0A8J2EHK9-F1
#
_cell.length_a   1.000
_cell.length_b   1.000
_cell.length_c   1.000
_cell.angle_alpha   90.00
_cell.angle_beta   90.00
_cell.angle_gamma   90.00
#
_symmetry.space_group_name_H-M   'P 1'
#
loop_
_entity.id
_entity.type
_entity.pdbx_description
1 polymer ?
#
loop_
_entity_poly.entity_id
_entity_poly.type
_entity_poly.pdbx_seq_one_letter_code
_entity_poly.pdbx_strand_id
1 'polypeptide(L)'
;MATKIKLTSSDEIHKFRSKMTCQLVGYVDAIESIKVNSKSVFKFVLNNGAGLRVQVYSWEEESPRTQKEVIMGHVIYLNSASCIPDSEYNTGNFHGAQIAIRPFTSIDNLGKFQKETHEASDIEPEIIQLIPLNALENSVLPWKFKICGYLKTKFTPVKVNDEINKAFFSITDGVYYLDATVNSYTADHGLEKGDKVELTGSMVYFRNDNCFLTVDSMDDIKIQEEPRKELIWLLNGITKIVLKNPFKRQKI
;
A
#
# COMPACT_ATOMS: atom_id res chain seq x y z
N MET A 1 14.63 26.98 -4.68
CA MET A 1 13.82 26.58 -5.85
C MET A 1 13.86 25.07 -5.92
N ALA A 2 12.74 24.37 -5.72
CA ALA A 2 12.70 22.92 -5.87
C ALA A 2 12.70 22.58 -7.36
N THR A 3 13.72 21.89 -7.84
CA THR A 3 13.79 21.45 -9.24
C THR A 3 12.66 20.44 -9.48
N LYS A 4 11.72 20.77 -10.37
CA LYS A 4 10.63 19.86 -10.77
C LYS A 4 11.24 18.66 -11.49
N ILE A 5 11.20 17.49 -10.83
CA ILE A 5 11.73 16.24 -11.41
C ILE A 5 10.79 15.81 -12.54
N LYS A 6 11.35 15.68 -13.76
CA LYS A 6 10.60 15.23 -14.93
C LYS A 6 10.52 13.70 -14.94
N LEU A 7 9.30 13.15 -14.84
CA LEU A 7 9.05 11.72 -14.99
C LEU A 7 9.13 11.30 -16.47
N THR A 8 9.48 10.04 -16.73
CA THR A 8 9.56 9.50 -18.10
C THR A 8 8.18 9.46 -18.74
N SER A 9 8.05 9.99 -19.95
CA SER A 9 6.75 10.06 -20.62
C SER A 9 6.21 8.68 -21.01
N SER A 10 4.89 8.57 -21.18
CA SER A 10 4.28 7.34 -21.69
C SER A 10 4.85 6.95 -23.05
N ASP A 11 5.04 7.91 -23.96
CA ASP A 11 5.57 7.65 -25.30
C ASP A 11 7.00 7.09 -25.27
N GLU A 12 7.83 7.52 -24.32
CA GLU A 12 9.17 6.97 -24.12
C GLU A 12 9.11 5.54 -23.58
N ILE A 13 8.26 5.28 -22.58
CA ILE A 13 8.09 3.93 -22.00
C ILE A 13 7.58 2.95 -23.06
N HIS A 14 6.68 3.37 -23.95
CA HIS A 14 6.17 2.55 -25.04
C HIS A 14 7.23 2.16 -26.09
N LYS A 15 8.44 2.73 -26.04
CA LYS A 15 9.57 2.30 -26.88
C LYS A 15 10.36 1.14 -26.26
N PHE A 16 10.16 0.84 -24.97
CA PHE A 16 10.87 -0.25 -24.31
C PHE A 16 10.48 -1.62 -24.89
N ARG A 17 11.48 -2.43 -25.21
CA ARG A 17 11.32 -3.80 -25.75
C ARG A 17 12.30 -4.74 -25.06
N SER A 18 12.04 -6.03 -25.09
CA SER A 18 12.96 -7.01 -24.52
C SER A 18 14.37 -6.90 -25.13
N LYS A 19 15.39 -7.24 -24.33
CA LYS A 19 16.82 -7.23 -24.70
C LYS A 19 17.46 -5.85 -24.89
N MET A 20 16.83 -4.77 -24.42
CA MET A 20 17.48 -3.45 -24.32
C MET A 20 17.81 -3.07 -22.88
N THR A 21 18.62 -2.04 -22.70
CA THR A 21 18.72 -1.29 -21.46
C THR A 21 17.82 -0.05 -21.51
N CYS A 22 17.33 0.40 -20.37
CA CYS A 22 16.47 1.56 -20.26
C CYS A 22 16.89 2.47 -19.11
N GLN A 23 16.47 3.73 -19.25
CA GLN A 23 16.44 4.73 -18.19
C GLN A 23 14.97 5.03 -17.88
N LEU A 24 14.61 5.02 -16.60
CA LEU A 24 13.24 5.25 -16.18
C LEU A 24 13.21 6.11 -14.92
N VAL A 25 12.45 7.20 -14.98
CA VAL A 25 12.11 8.04 -13.83
C VAL A 25 10.61 7.89 -13.58
N GLY A 26 10.25 7.40 -12.40
CA GLY A 26 8.86 7.22 -11.98
C GLY A 26 8.76 7.20 -10.46
N TYR A 27 7.56 7.38 -9.92
CA TYR A 27 7.34 7.23 -8.48
C TYR A 27 6.92 5.81 -8.12
N VAL A 28 7.33 5.34 -6.94
CA VAL A 28 7.00 4.01 -6.44
C VAL A 28 5.53 3.99 -6.00
N ASP A 29 4.71 3.26 -6.75
CA ASP A 29 3.26 3.15 -6.57
C ASP A 29 2.85 1.85 -5.85
N ALA A 30 3.67 0.80 -5.96
CA ALA A 30 3.46 -0.46 -5.27
C ALA A 30 4.79 -1.14 -4.97
N ILE A 31 4.83 -1.94 -3.89
CA ILE A 31 5.98 -2.77 -3.49
C ILE A 31 5.45 -4.15 -3.10
N GLU A 32 6.08 -5.20 -3.62
CA GLU A 32 5.80 -6.59 -3.29
C GLU A 32 7.12 -7.33 -3.04
N SER A 33 7.23 -8.05 -1.93
CA SER A 33 8.39 -8.90 -1.65
C SER A 33 7.93 -10.35 -1.52
N ILE A 34 8.42 -11.21 -2.40
CA ILE A 34 8.01 -12.62 -2.49
C ILE A 34 9.24 -13.50 -2.30
N LYS A 35 9.13 -14.55 -1.49
CA LYS A 35 10.11 -15.64 -1.45
C LYS A 35 9.53 -16.85 -2.18
N VAL A 36 10.19 -17.30 -3.24
CA VAL A 36 9.82 -18.48 -4.03
C VAL A 36 10.95 -19.49 -3.93
N ASN A 37 10.71 -20.67 -3.34
CA ASN A 37 11.67 -21.78 -3.25
C ASN A 37 13.08 -21.33 -2.78
N SER A 38 13.13 -20.59 -1.66
CA SER A 38 14.35 -20.01 -1.08
C SER A 38 15.02 -18.89 -1.89
N LYS A 39 14.53 -18.55 -3.08
CA LYS A 39 14.95 -17.40 -3.88
C LYS A 39 14.09 -16.19 -3.53
N SER A 40 14.71 -15.05 -3.27
CA SER A 40 13.98 -13.81 -2.96
C SER A 40 13.77 -13.00 -4.24
N VAL A 41 12.54 -12.53 -4.44
CA VAL A 41 12.18 -11.57 -5.48
C VAL A 41 11.62 -10.35 -4.79
N PHE A 42 12.20 -9.20 -5.12
CA PHE A 42 11.62 -7.92 -4.75
C PHE A 42 11.07 -7.28 -6.02
N LYS A 43 9.77 -6.98 -6.01
CA LYS A 43 9.06 -6.33 -7.09
C LYS A 43 8.56 -4.98 -6.60
N PHE A 44 8.52 -4.02 -7.50
CA PHE A 44 7.87 -2.74 -7.27
C PHE A 44 7.34 -2.19 -8.59
N VAL A 45 6.40 -1.26 -8.50
CA VAL A 45 5.79 -0.63 -9.68
C VAL A 45 6.19 0.84 -9.69
N LEU A 46 6.76 1.28 -10.81
CA LEU A 46 7.01 2.69 -11.07
C LEU A 46 5.86 3.26 -11.92
N ASN A 47 5.25 4.33 -11.44
CA ASN A 47 4.22 5.07 -12.15
C ASN A 47 4.79 6.38 -12.68
N ASN A 48 4.46 6.71 -13.92
CA ASN A 48 4.98 7.90 -14.58
C ASN A 48 4.18 9.19 -14.32
N GLY A 49 3.20 9.16 -13.42
CA GLY A 49 2.33 10.31 -13.13
C GLY A 49 1.16 10.48 -14.11
N ALA A 50 1.19 9.79 -15.26
CA ALA A 50 0.13 9.77 -16.25
C ALA A 50 -0.71 8.47 -16.20
N GLY A 51 -0.53 7.65 -15.16
CA GLY A 51 -1.27 6.40 -14.97
C GLY A 51 -0.65 5.17 -15.66
N LEU A 52 0.49 5.33 -16.35
CA LEU A 52 1.25 4.19 -16.88
C LEU A 52 2.11 3.61 -15.75
N ARG A 53 1.93 2.32 -15.49
CA ARG A 53 2.48 1.55 -14.37
C ARG A 53 3.40 0.47 -14.92
N VAL A 54 4.69 0.59 -14.62
CA VAL A 54 5.74 -0.30 -15.12
C VAL A 54 6.26 -1.16 -13.98
N GLN A 55 6.18 -2.49 -14.13
CA GLN A 55 6.74 -3.42 -13.16
C GLN A 55 8.27 -3.48 -13.27
N VAL A 56 8.91 -3.35 -12.11
CA VAL A 56 10.34 -3.53 -11.92
C VAL A 56 10.55 -4.66 -10.92
N TYR A 57 11.56 -5.50 -11.14
CA TYR A 57 11.92 -6.54 -10.20
C TYR A 57 13.43 -6.71 -10.06
N SER A 58 13.85 -7.24 -8.92
CA SER A 58 15.20 -7.71 -8.63
C SER A 58 15.14 -9.13 -8.09
N TRP A 59 16.09 -9.97 -8.49
CA TRP A 59 16.24 -11.33 -7.98
C TRP A 59 17.40 -11.44 -6.99
N GLU A 60 17.24 -12.32 -6.02
CA GLU A 60 18.29 -12.88 -5.16
C GLU A 60 19.26 -11.82 -4.63
N GLU A 61 20.47 -11.77 -5.19
CA GLU A 61 21.59 -10.93 -4.75
C GLU A 61 21.29 -9.43 -4.86
N GLU A 62 20.48 -9.02 -5.84
CA GLU A 62 20.12 -7.62 -6.05
C GLU A 62 18.96 -7.16 -5.15
N SER A 63 18.16 -8.09 -4.61
CA SER A 63 16.98 -7.77 -3.81
C SER A 63 17.30 -6.97 -2.55
N PRO A 64 18.30 -7.34 -1.71
CA PRO A 64 18.65 -6.56 -0.53
C PRO A 64 19.12 -5.15 -0.84
N ARG A 65 19.84 -4.93 -1.95
CA ARG A 65 20.28 -3.59 -2.39
C ARG A 65 19.09 -2.76 -2.83
N THR A 66 18.26 -3.33 -3.69
CA THR A 66 17.05 -2.67 -4.23
C THR A 66 16.09 -2.26 -3.12
N GLN A 67 15.89 -3.13 -2.11
CA GLN A 67 15.03 -2.85 -0.96
C GLN A 67 15.45 -1.65 -0.11
N LYS A 68 16.75 -1.31 -0.07
CA LYS A 68 17.24 -0.16 0.70
C LYS A 68 16.96 1.17 0.00
N GLU A 69 16.97 1.18 -1.32
CA GLU A 69 16.85 2.39 -2.14
C GLU A 69 15.39 2.72 -2.49
N VAL A 70 14.54 1.70 -2.61
CA VAL A 70 13.16 1.83 -3.06
C VAL A 70 12.23 2.11 -1.88
N ILE A 71 11.67 3.32 -1.85
CA ILE A 71 10.74 3.78 -0.81
C ILE A 71 9.39 4.10 -1.46
N MET A 72 8.30 3.63 -0.85
CA MET A 72 6.94 3.91 -1.33
C MET A 72 6.69 5.43 -1.48
N GLY A 73 6.09 5.84 -2.60
CA GLY A 73 5.78 7.24 -2.88
C GLY A 73 6.99 8.13 -3.22
N HIS A 74 8.20 7.58 -3.29
CA HIS A 74 9.39 8.32 -3.75
C HIS A 74 9.57 8.19 -5.25
N VAL A 75 10.13 9.23 -5.87
CA VAL A 75 10.61 9.21 -7.24
C VAL A 75 11.94 8.48 -7.29
N ILE A 76 12.00 7.44 -8.11
CA ILE A 76 13.19 6.64 -8.36
C ILE A 76 13.63 6.88 -9.79
N TYR A 77 14.93 7.12 -9.96
CA TYR A 77 15.60 7.04 -11.25
C TYR A 77 16.35 5.72 -11.35
N LEU A 78 16.05 4.97 -12.40
CA LEU A 78 16.77 3.77 -12.79
C LEU A 78 17.63 4.10 -13.98
N ASN A 79 18.93 3.80 -13.89
CA ASN A 79 19.85 3.89 -15.01
C ASN A 79 20.38 2.50 -15.37
N SER A 80 20.47 2.20 -16.66
CA SER A 80 20.95 0.91 -17.17
C SER A 80 20.19 -0.29 -16.61
N ALA A 81 18.87 -0.16 -16.43
CA ALA A 81 18.02 -1.30 -16.09
C ALA A 81 17.72 -2.15 -17.33
N SER A 82 17.62 -3.46 -17.18
CA SER A 82 17.41 -4.36 -18.34
C SER A 82 15.92 -4.53 -18.64
N CYS A 83 15.51 -4.32 -19.88
CA CYS A 83 14.18 -4.70 -20.34
C CYS A 83 14.19 -6.18 -20.73
N ILE A 84 13.31 -6.96 -20.12
CA ILE A 84 13.11 -8.38 -20.38
C ILE A 84 11.70 -8.61 -20.95
N PRO A 85 11.40 -9.79 -21.53
CA PRO A 85 10.06 -10.11 -22.00
C PRO A 85 9.01 -9.89 -20.90
N ASP A 86 7.81 -9.47 -21.29
CA ASP A 86 6.71 -9.41 -20.34
C ASP A 86 6.38 -10.81 -19.79
N SER A 87 5.76 -10.85 -18.62
CA SER A 87 5.33 -12.07 -17.95
C SER A 87 3.87 -11.93 -17.55
N GLU A 88 3.15 -13.06 -17.56
CA GLU A 88 1.76 -13.17 -17.11
C GLU A 88 1.54 -12.70 -15.66
N TYR A 89 2.60 -12.58 -14.87
CA TYR A 89 2.59 -12.07 -13.50
C TYR A 89 2.96 -10.59 -13.39
N ASN A 90 2.74 -9.79 -14.43
CA ASN A 90 2.91 -8.34 -14.42
C ASN A 90 1.75 -7.67 -13.67
N THR A 91 2.05 -6.91 -12.62
CA THR A 91 1.05 -6.16 -11.84
C THR A 91 0.88 -4.70 -12.30
N GLY A 92 1.68 -4.28 -13.29
CA GLY A 92 1.55 -3.01 -14.01
C GLY A 92 0.56 -3.11 -15.19
N ASN A 93 0.39 -1.99 -15.91
CA ASN A 93 -0.43 -1.92 -17.13
C ASN A 93 0.42 -1.68 -18.40
N PHE A 94 1.74 -1.64 -18.27
CA PHE A 94 2.66 -1.67 -19.39
C PHE A 94 3.08 -3.10 -19.72
N HIS A 95 2.76 -3.55 -20.94
CA HIS A 95 2.98 -4.92 -21.42
C HIS A 95 4.04 -5.05 -22.53
N GLY A 96 4.80 -3.98 -22.81
CA GLY A 96 5.85 -4.03 -23.84
C GLY A 96 7.12 -4.76 -23.39
N ALA A 97 7.42 -4.72 -22.09
CA ALA A 97 8.54 -5.37 -21.43
C ALA A 97 8.37 -5.27 -19.90
N GLN A 98 9.14 -6.07 -19.15
CA GLN A 98 9.38 -5.85 -17.72
C GLN A 98 10.79 -5.31 -17.49
N ILE A 99 10.99 -4.61 -16.38
CA ILE A 99 12.30 -4.04 -16.03
C ILE A 99 12.95 -4.89 -14.95
N ALA A 100 14.18 -5.32 -15.21
CA ALA A 100 15.00 -6.10 -14.30
C ALA A 100 16.17 -5.26 -13.80
N ILE A 101 16.32 -5.20 -12.47
CA ILE A 101 17.54 -4.68 -11.84
C ILE A 101 18.66 -5.70 -12.03
N ARG A 102 19.81 -5.23 -12.48
CA ARG A 102 21.05 -5.99 -12.65
C ARG A 102 22.17 -5.38 -11.81
N PRO A 103 23.31 -6.06 -11.63
CA PRO A 103 24.45 -5.52 -10.88
C PRO A 103 24.93 -4.15 -11.39
N PHE A 104 24.78 -3.88 -12.70
CA PHE A 104 25.16 -2.61 -13.33
C PHE A 104 24.05 -1.54 -13.34
N THR A 105 22.89 -1.82 -12.74
CA THR A 105 21.79 -0.86 -12.65
C THR A 105 21.99 0.07 -11.46
N SER A 106 22.03 1.38 -11.69
CA SER A 106 21.97 2.38 -10.61
C SER A 106 20.51 2.70 -10.26
N ILE A 107 20.27 2.94 -8.98
CA ILE A 107 18.97 3.27 -8.41
C ILE A 107 19.18 4.52 -7.58
N ASP A 108 18.65 5.65 -8.04
CA ASP A 108 18.78 6.93 -7.38
C ASP A 108 17.41 7.35 -6.83
N ASN A 109 17.32 7.53 -5.51
CA ASN A 109 16.13 8.05 -4.87
C ASN A 109 16.13 9.58 -4.96
N LEU A 110 15.23 10.13 -5.77
CA LEU A 110 15.16 11.57 -6.06
C LEU A 110 14.24 12.32 -5.08
N GLY A 111 13.74 11.64 -4.05
CA GLY A 111 12.87 12.23 -3.02
C GLY A 111 11.39 11.92 -3.21
N LYS A 112 10.54 12.52 -2.37
CA LYS A 112 9.10 12.23 -2.34
C LYS A 112 8.40 12.78 -3.59
N PHE A 113 7.53 11.98 -4.21
CA PHE A 113 6.69 12.46 -5.30
C PHE A 113 5.66 13.46 -4.77
N GLN A 114 5.63 14.65 -5.37
CA GLN A 114 4.61 15.67 -5.13
C GLN A 114 3.76 15.74 -6.39
N LYS A 115 2.52 15.27 -6.31
CA LYS A 115 1.58 15.44 -7.42
C LYS A 115 1.24 16.93 -7.48
N GLU A 116 1.35 17.55 -8.66
CA GLU A 116 0.73 18.85 -8.92
C GLU A 116 -0.76 18.64 -8.81
N THR A 117 -1.24 18.82 -7.59
CA THR A 117 -2.64 18.71 -7.29
C THR A 117 -3.18 20.10 -7.59
N HIS A 118 -4.13 20.19 -8.51
CA HIS A 118 -5.11 21.26 -8.40
C HIS A 118 -5.66 21.15 -6.98
N GLU A 119 -5.18 22.05 -6.10
CA GLU A 119 -5.57 22.16 -4.69
C GLU A 119 -5.62 20.80 -3.95
N ALA A 120 -4.45 20.18 -3.77
CA ALA A 120 -4.23 19.48 -2.51
C ALA A 120 -4.11 20.61 -1.51
N SER A 121 -5.20 20.93 -0.84
CA SER A 121 -5.17 21.68 0.40
C SER A 121 -3.97 21.22 1.22
N ASP A 122 -3.20 22.15 1.76
CA ASP A 122 -2.14 21.97 2.76
C ASP A 122 -2.69 21.38 4.08
N ILE A 123 -3.49 20.32 3.98
CA ILE A 123 -3.90 19.50 5.10
C ILE A 123 -2.68 18.63 5.36
N GLU A 124 -1.85 19.06 6.31
CA GLU A 124 -0.99 18.13 7.04
C GLU A 124 -1.83 16.88 7.33
N PRO A 125 -1.36 15.67 6.97
CA PRO A 125 -2.14 14.46 7.20
C PRO A 125 -2.57 14.48 8.66
N GLU A 126 -3.88 14.46 8.89
CA GLU A 126 -4.41 14.51 10.24
C GLU A 126 -3.75 13.37 11.01
N ILE A 127 -2.94 13.74 12.00
CA ILE A 127 -2.34 12.78 12.89
C ILE A 127 -3.52 12.22 13.68
N ILE A 128 -4.04 11.07 13.24
CA ILE A 128 -5.08 10.36 13.97
C ILE A 128 -4.45 10.01 15.32
N GLN A 129 -4.80 10.80 16.33
CA GLN A 129 -4.38 10.57 17.69
C GLN A 129 -5.10 9.31 18.14
N LEU A 130 -4.39 8.19 18.09
CA LEU A 130 -4.88 6.91 18.57
C LEU A 130 -5.11 7.03 20.08
N ILE A 131 -6.34 7.33 20.50
CA ILE A 131 -6.72 7.36 21.92
C ILE A 131 -6.79 5.90 22.39
N PRO A 132 -5.85 5.43 23.24
CA PRO A 132 -5.98 4.12 23.82
C PRO A 132 -7.18 4.13 24.76
N LEU A 133 -8.17 3.27 24.51
CA LEU A 133 -9.35 3.13 25.38
C LEU A 133 -8.97 2.71 26.81
N ASN A 134 -7.81 2.07 26.98
CA ASN A 134 -7.27 1.61 28.27
C ASN A 134 -5.92 2.31 28.58
N ALA A 135 -5.94 3.61 28.82
CA ALA A 135 -4.75 4.38 29.22
C ALA A 135 -4.37 4.17 30.71
N LEU A 136 -4.27 2.92 31.15
CA LEU A 136 -3.64 2.58 32.42
C LEU A 136 -2.20 2.18 32.14
N GLU A 137 -1.25 2.91 32.73
CA GLU A 137 0.21 2.83 32.53
C GLU A 137 0.82 1.42 32.70
N ASN A 138 0.04 0.41 33.11
CA ASN A 138 0.47 -0.96 33.33
C ASN A 138 -0.41 -2.03 32.64
N SER A 139 -1.25 -1.66 31.65
CA SER A 139 -2.09 -2.64 30.96
C SER A 139 -1.30 -3.43 29.90
N VAL A 140 -1.24 -4.74 30.10
CA VAL A 140 -0.72 -5.73 29.14
C VAL A 140 -1.59 -5.70 27.88
N LEU A 141 -0.92 -5.68 26.72
CA LEU A 141 -1.49 -5.74 25.36
C LEU A 141 -2.69 -6.72 25.22
N PRO A 142 -3.61 -6.47 24.27
CA PRO A 142 -3.56 -5.44 23.22
C PRO A 142 -4.37 -4.16 23.52
N TRP A 143 -3.87 -3.00 23.11
CA TRP A 143 -4.60 -1.73 23.15
C TRP A 143 -5.70 -1.70 22.07
N LYS A 144 -6.91 -1.30 22.47
CA LYS A 144 -8.03 -1.06 21.56
C LYS A 144 -8.05 0.40 21.09
N PHE A 145 -8.35 0.57 19.81
CA PHE A 145 -8.42 1.83 19.08
C PHE A 145 -9.78 1.98 18.43
N LYS A 146 -10.25 3.22 18.29
CA LYS A 146 -11.38 3.58 17.45
C LYS A 146 -10.89 4.22 16.16
N ILE A 147 -11.38 3.74 15.02
CA ILE A 147 -10.99 4.24 13.70
C ILE A 147 -12.24 4.42 12.85
N CYS A 148 -12.39 5.59 12.23
CA CYS A 148 -13.50 5.89 11.34
C CYS A 148 -13.05 5.89 9.87
N GLY A 149 -13.88 5.36 8.98
CA GLY A 149 -13.60 5.34 7.54
C GLY A 149 -14.79 4.83 6.74
N TYR A 150 -14.75 4.97 5.42
CA TYR A 150 -15.77 4.40 4.54
C TYR A 150 -15.37 2.99 4.11
N LEU A 151 -16.33 2.06 4.09
CA LEU A 151 -16.10 0.69 3.64
C LEU A 151 -15.65 0.68 2.16
N LYS A 152 -14.39 0.35 1.92
CA LYS A 152 -13.77 0.34 0.59
C LYS A 152 -14.00 -0.98 -0.14
N THR A 153 -13.96 -2.09 0.58
CA THR A 153 -14.22 -3.44 0.07
C THR A 153 -15.38 -4.09 0.79
N LYS A 154 -15.99 -5.09 0.17
CA LYS A 154 -16.99 -5.94 0.82
C LYS A 154 -16.29 -6.85 1.84
N PHE A 155 -17.04 -7.28 2.85
CA PHE A 155 -16.61 -8.37 3.74
C PHE A 155 -16.39 -9.63 2.92
N THR A 156 -15.16 -10.16 2.98
CA THR A 156 -14.76 -11.40 2.32
C THR A 156 -14.69 -12.48 3.39
N PRO A 157 -15.73 -13.33 3.52
CA PRO A 157 -15.78 -14.36 4.54
C PRO A 157 -14.72 -15.45 4.31
N VAL A 158 -14.20 -16.00 5.41
CA VAL A 158 -13.21 -17.07 5.43
C VAL A 158 -13.73 -18.19 6.29
N LYS A 159 -13.65 -19.42 5.75
CA LYS A 159 -13.93 -20.63 6.52
C LYS A 159 -12.74 -20.96 7.41
N VAL A 160 -12.99 -21.10 8.71
CA VAL A 160 -12.04 -21.61 9.70
C VAL A 160 -12.72 -22.78 10.39
N ASN A 161 -12.15 -23.98 10.27
CA ASN A 161 -12.73 -25.22 10.82
C ASN A 161 -14.20 -25.46 10.39
N ASP A 162 -14.48 -25.33 9.09
CA ASP A 162 -15.80 -25.48 8.46
C ASP A 162 -16.88 -24.45 8.85
N GLU A 163 -16.59 -23.52 9.76
CA GLU A 163 -17.46 -22.39 10.11
C GLU A 163 -16.95 -21.10 9.47
N ILE A 164 -17.88 -20.27 8.98
CA ILE A 164 -17.57 -18.90 8.55
C ILE A 164 -17.67 -18.02 9.78
N ASN A 165 -16.55 -17.80 10.46
CA ASN A 165 -16.48 -16.93 11.63
C ASN A 165 -15.61 -15.70 11.40
N LYS A 166 -14.88 -15.61 10.28
CA LYS A 166 -13.92 -14.53 10.02
C LYS A 166 -14.20 -13.86 8.70
N ALA A 167 -14.01 -12.54 8.62
CA ALA A 167 -14.05 -11.84 7.34
C ALA A 167 -12.96 -10.76 7.24
N PHE A 168 -12.46 -10.56 6.02
CA PHE A 168 -11.54 -9.48 5.67
C PHE A 168 -12.27 -8.35 4.96
N PHE A 169 -11.89 -7.11 5.26
CA PHE A 169 -12.42 -5.92 4.60
C PHE A 169 -11.40 -4.78 4.70
N SER A 170 -11.68 -3.64 4.08
CA SER A 170 -10.86 -2.44 4.24
C SER A 170 -11.73 -1.20 4.28
N ILE A 171 -11.20 -0.17 4.97
CA ILE A 171 -11.80 1.16 5.05
C ILE A 171 -10.88 2.20 4.41
N THR A 172 -11.44 3.32 4.00
CA THR A 172 -10.70 4.45 3.43
C THR A 172 -11.29 5.80 3.84
N ASP A 173 -10.44 6.82 3.90
CA ASP A 173 -10.84 8.22 4.03
C ASP A 173 -10.88 8.96 2.68
N GLY A 174 -10.63 8.25 1.57
CA GLY A 174 -10.55 8.80 0.22
C GLY A 174 -9.12 9.07 -0.27
N VAL A 175 -8.13 9.01 0.62
CA VAL A 175 -6.70 9.14 0.31
C VAL A 175 -5.96 7.88 0.75
N TYR A 176 -6.13 7.51 2.00
CA TYR A 176 -5.52 6.38 2.64
C TYR A 176 -6.51 5.21 2.82
N TYR A 177 -5.99 3.99 2.89
CA TYR A 177 -6.79 2.81 3.24
C TYR A 177 -6.12 1.96 4.32
N LEU A 178 -6.97 1.30 5.12
CA LEU A 178 -6.57 0.37 6.18
C LEU A 178 -7.27 -0.96 5.97
N ASP A 179 -6.47 -2.03 5.94
CA ASP A 179 -7.01 -3.39 5.95
C ASP A 179 -7.48 -3.74 7.36
N ALA A 180 -8.61 -4.43 7.45
CA ALA A 180 -9.23 -4.84 8.68
C ALA A 180 -9.75 -6.29 8.60
N THR A 181 -9.86 -6.90 9.76
CA THR A 181 -10.37 -8.25 9.94
C THR A 181 -11.39 -8.26 11.06
N VAL A 182 -12.48 -9.00 10.92
CA VAL A 182 -13.41 -9.29 12.01
C VAL A 182 -13.39 -10.78 12.35
N ASN A 183 -13.23 -11.14 13.62
CA ASN A 183 -13.03 -12.52 14.09
C ASN A 183 -14.31 -13.27 14.44
N SER A 184 -15.42 -12.56 14.66
CA SER A 184 -16.76 -13.12 14.86
C SER A 184 -17.74 -12.50 13.86
N TYR A 185 -17.50 -12.80 12.59
CA TYR A 185 -18.29 -12.36 11.45
C TYR A 185 -19.67 -13.05 11.41
N THR A 186 -20.70 -12.25 11.19
CA THR A 186 -22.05 -12.69 10.85
C THR A 186 -22.44 -12.05 9.52
N ALA A 187 -23.15 -12.77 8.65
CA ALA A 187 -23.48 -12.29 7.31
C ALA A 187 -24.62 -11.25 7.28
N ASP A 188 -25.54 -11.32 8.24
CA ASP A 188 -26.70 -10.42 8.34
C ASP A 188 -26.36 -9.21 9.22
N HIS A 189 -25.59 -8.29 8.65
CA HIS A 189 -25.02 -7.15 9.39
C HIS A 189 -25.42 -5.78 8.84
N GLY A 190 -26.17 -5.73 7.73
CA GLY A 190 -26.71 -4.48 7.17
C GLY A 190 -25.68 -3.44 6.67
N LEU A 191 -24.40 -3.82 6.54
CA LEU A 191 -23.34 -2.93 6.07
C LEU A 191 -23.05 -3.16 4.59
N GLU A 192 -22.92 -2.08 3.83
CA GLU A 192 -22.59 -2.12 2.42
C GLU A 192 -21.35 -1.28 2.09
N LYS A 193 -20.77 -1.57 0.92
CA LYS A 193 -19.62 -0.81 0.42
C LYS A 193 -19.99 0.67 0.29
N GLY A 194 -19.13 1.53 0.80
CA GLY A 194 -19.28 2.98 0.82
C GLY A 194 -19.91 3.53 2.09
N ASP A 195 -20.44 2.70 2.98
CA ASP A 195 -20.98 3.17 4.27
C ASP A 195 -19.86 3.71 5.15
N LYS A 196 -20.15 4.78 5.88
CA LYS A 196 -19.24 5.30 6.91
C LYS A 196 -19.37 4.44 8.16
N VAL A 197 -18.25 3.94 8.66
CA VAL A 197 -18.19 3.09 9.84
C VAL A 197 -17.16 3.59 10.85
N GLU A 198 -17.46 3.40 12.13
CA GLU A 198 -16.52 3.44 13.25
C GLU A 198 -16.18 2.00 13.64
N LEU A 199 -14.89 1.66 13.64
CA LEU A 199 -14.37 0.36 14.03
C LEU A 199 -13.70 0.47 15.39
N THR A 200 -14.02 -0.42 16.32
CA THR A 200 -13.28 -0.60 17.57
C THR A 200 -12.46 -1.88 17.52
N GLY A 201 -11.13 -1.79 17.62
CA GLY A 201 -10.29 -2.96 17.44
C GLY A 201 -8.83 -2.76 17.85
N SER A 202 -8.03 -3.82 17.71
CA SER A 202 -6.60 -3.81 18.04
C SER A 202 -5.74 -3.78 16.78
N MET A 203 -4.68 -2.97 16.78
CA MET A 203 -3.73 -2.94 15.66
C MET A 203 -2.74 -4.11 15.74
N VAL A 204 -2.57 -4.81 14.63
CA VAL A 204 -1.55 -5.87 14.45
C VAL A 204 -0.44 -5.32 13.57
N TYR A 205 0.80 -5.40 14.04
CA TYR A 205 1.98 -4.87 13.35
C TYR A 205 2.87 -6.00 12.80
N PHE A 206 3.32 -5.86 11.56
CA PHE A 206 4.30 -6.73 10.93
C PHE A 206 5.69 -6.10 10.92
N ARG A 207 6.72 -6.92 10.69
CA ARG A 207 8.13 -6.49 10.73
C ARG A 207 8.50 -5.39 9.71
N ASN A 208 7.69 -5.23 8.66
CA ASN A 208 7.87 -4.25 7.58
C ASN A 208 7.03 -2.98 7.75
N ASP A 209 6.61 -2.67 8.99
CA ASP A 209 5.77 -1.50 9.33
C ASP A 209 4.36 -1.52 8.66
N ASN A 210 4.00 -2.63 8.01
CA ASN A 210 2.61 -2.90 7.67
C ASN A 210 1.81 -3.17 8.94
N CYS A 211 0.57 -2.71 8.92
CA CYS A 211 -0.38 -2.99 9.97
C CYS A 211 -1.76 -3.28 9.39
N PHE A 212 -2.59 -3.96 10.18
CA PHE A 212 -4.02 -4.08 9.94
C PHE A 212 -4.77 -4.02 11.26
N LEU A 213 -6.05 -3.66 11.19
CA LEU A 213 -6.93 -3.63 12.35
C LEU A 213 -7.60 -4.99 12.55
N THR A 214 -7.62 -5.49 13.78
CA THR A 214 -8.43 -6.66 14.17
C THR A 214 -9.60 -6.21 15.02
N VAL A 215 -10.80 -6.52 14.58
CA VAL A 215 -12.07 -6.27 15.25
C VAL A 215 -12.56 -7.60 15.81
N ASP A 216 -13.06 -7.60 17.04
CA ASP A 216 -13.48 -8.85 17.70
C ASP A 216 -14.83 -9.31 17.14
N SER A 217 -15.85 -8.44 17.20
CA SER A 217 -17.24 -8.73 16.80
C SER A 217 -17.76 -7.74 15.74
N MET A 218 -18.83 -8.12 15.03
CA MET A 218 -19.61 -7.16 14.23
C MET A 218 -20.20 -6.02 15.07
N ASP A 219 -20.42 -6.23 16.38
CA ASP A 219 -20.92 -5.18 17.31
C ASP A 219 -19.93 -4.03 17.52
N ASP A 220 -18.64 -4.30 17.26
CA ASP A 220 -17.58 -3.30 17.33
C ASP A 220 -17.48 -2.46 16.03
N ILE A 221 -18.38 -2.68 15.07
CA ILE A 221 -18.50 -1.94 13.81
C ILE A 221 -19.81 -1.16 13.84
N LYS A 222 -19.73 0.16 13.97
CA LYS A 222 -20.91 1.05 14.05
C LYS A 222 -21.04 1.88 12.79
N ILE A 223 -22.22 1.84 12.16
CA ILE A 223 -22.55 2.78 11.09
C ILE A 223 -22.59 4.19 11.66
N GLN A 224 -22.02 5.14 10.92
CA GLN A 224 -22.14 6.56 11.18
C GLN A 224 -23.11 7.16 10.16
N GLU A 225 -23.95 8.12 10.60
CA GLU A 225 -24.92 8.80 9.75
C GLU A 225 -24.23 9.78 8.80
N GLU A 226 -23.61 9.25 7.75
CA GLU A 226 -23.03 10.01 6.65
C GLU A 226 -23.45 9.44 5.29
N PRO A 227 -23.54 10.27 4.24
CA PRO A 227 -23.87 9.81 2.90
C PRO A 227 -22.84 8.77 2.42
N ARG A 228 -23.38 7.65 1.93
CA ARG A 228 -22.59 6.60 1.28
C ARG A 228 -21.75 7.18 0.16
N LYS A 229 -20.49 6.75 0.08
CA LYS A 229 -19.59 7.15 -1.01
C LYS A 229 -19.69 6.21 -2.21
N GLU A 230 -19.75 6.81 -3.39
CA GLU A 230 -19.77 6.11 -4.67
C GLU A 230 -18.44 5.40 -4.96
N LEU A 231 -18.49 4.40 -5.83
CA LEU A 231 -17.33 3.57 -6.19
C LEU A 231 -16.12 4.40 -6.64
N ILE A 232 -16.34 5.40 -7.50
CA ILE A 232 -15.27 6.26 -8.04
C ILE A 232 -14.50 6.96 -6.91
N TRP A 233 -15.21 7.43 -5.88
CA TRP A 233 -14.59 8.09 -4.73
C TRP A 233 -13.74 7.10 -3.91
N LEU A 234 -14.26 5.90 -3.66
CA LEU A 234 -13.55 4.83 -2.92
C LEU A 234 -12.26 4.36 -3.63
N LEU A 235 -12.23 4.46 -4.96
CA LEU A 235 -11.06 4.11 -5.76
C LEU A 235 -9.90 5.09 -5.60
N ASN A 236 -10.13 6.33 -5.15
CA ASN A 236 -9.07 7.31 -4.92
C ASN A 236 -8.17 6.98 -3.72
N GLY A 237 -8.68 6.23 -2.74
CA GLY A 237 -7.95 5.88 -1.51
C GLY A 237 -6.89 4.80 -1.70
N ILE A 238 -5.94 4.97 -2.61
CA ILE A 238 -4.97 3.93 -3.01
C ILE A 238 -3.75 3.85 -2.11
N THR A 239 -3.53 4.81 -1.22
CA THR A 239 -2.34 4.82 -0.37
C THR A 239 -2.57 3.98 0.89
N LYS A 240 -1.80 2.92 1.10
CA LYS A 240 -1.92 2.10 2.30
C LYS A 240 -1.43 2.86 3.53
N ILE A 241 -2.17 2.81 4.63
CA ILE A 241 -1.70 3.30 5.93
C ILE A 241 -0.52 2.42 6.41
N VAL A 242 0.60 3.07 6.67
CA VAL A 242 1.79 2.48 7.30
C VAL A 242 1.98 3.19 8.63
N LEU A 243 1.67 2.51 9.73
CA LEU A 243 1.93 3.03 11.08
C LEU A 243 3.29 2.52 11.54
N LYS A 244 4.20 3.43 11.85
CA LYS A 244 5.46 3.07 12.53
C LYS A 244 5.09 2.41 13.85
N ASN A 245 5.56 1.18 14.04
CA ASN A 245 5.35 0.47 15.30
C ASN A 245 6.02 1.27 16.44
N PRO A 246 5.26 1.85 17.38
CA PRO A 246 5.83 2.68 18.45
C PRO A 246 6.68 1.85 19.44
N PHE A 247 6.62 0.51 19.34
CA PHE A 247 7.33 -0.43 20.21
C PHE A 247 8.54 -1.08 19.54
N LYS A 248 8.89 -0.70 18.31
CA LYS A 248 10.17 -1.10 17.70
C LYS A 248 11.25 -0.40 18.52
N ARG A 249 11.86 -1.11 19.50
CA ARG A 249 13.02 -0.59 20.25
C ARG A 249 14.01 -0.05 19.22
N GLN A 250 14.25 1.26 19.25
CA GLN A 250 15.37 1.83 18.52
C GLN A 250 16.61 1.14 19.07
N LYS A 251 17.32 0.40 18.23
CA LYS A 251 18.67 -0.04 18.59
C LYS A 251 19.48 1.24 18.72
N ILE A 252 19.82 1.57 19.96
CA ILE A 252 20.89 2.51 20.30
C ILE A 252 22.19 1.90 19.79
#